data_AF-A0A7C4VPN8-F1
#
_entry.id   AF-A0A7C4VPN8-F1
#
_cell.length_a   1.000
_cell.length_b   1.000
_cell.length_c   1.000
_cell.angle_alpha   90.00
_cell.angle_beta   90.00
_cell.angle_gamma   90.00
#
_symmetry.space_group_name_H-M   'P 1'
#
loop_
_entity.id
_entity.type
_entity.pdbx_description
1 polymer ?
#
loop_
_entity_poly.entity_id
_entity_poly.type
_entity_poly.pdbx_seq_one_letter_code
_entity_poly.pdbx_strand_id
1 'polypeptide(L)'
;MAEEKKMFGRSEWVAPPVLFGIGGKWALAVGRIRDAAGTEKVRIAKGQIKGYTRRENGVLKCYPNDPMDPIRQQNKLNLKSLQELEFIYKEAKKLLGE
;
A
#
# COMPACT_ATOMS: atom_id res chain seq x y z
N MET A 1 -10.90 -36.61 12.03
CA MET A 1 -11.50 -35.46 11.34
C MET A 1 -10.44 -34.37 11.30
N ALA A 2 -9.96 -34.02 10.10
CA ALA A 2 -8.88 -33.05 9.95
C ALA A 2 -9.40 -31.64 10.28
N GLU A 3 -8.69 -30.92 11.15
CA GLU A 3 -8.92 -29.51 11.44
C GLU A 3 -8.72 -28.68 10.16
N GLU A 4 -9.79 -28.28 9.49
CA GLU A 4 -9.74 -27.20 8.52
C GLU A 4 -9.65 -25.84 9.24
N LYS A 5 -8.48 -25.54 9.82
CA LYS A 5 -8.09 -24.15 10.08
C LYS A 5 -7.68 -23.50 8.76
N LYS A 6 -8.66 -23.13 7.94
CA LYS A 6 -8.45 -22.30 6.74
C LYS A 6 -9.44 -21.15 6.73
N MET A 7 -9.12 -20.07 7.42
CA MET A 7 -9.58 -18.72 7.04
C MET A 7 -8.56 -17.67 7.50
N PHE A 8 -7.44 -17.56 6.79
CA PHE A 8 -6.76 -16.26 6.73
C PHE A 8 -7.61 -15.38 5.82
N GLY A 9 -8.64 -14.74 6.38
CA GLY A 9 -9.28 -13.61 5.70
C GLY A 9 -8.19 -12.62 5.33
N ARG A 10 -8.04 -12.36 4.03
CA ARG A 10 -7.00 -11.48 3.48
C ARG A 10 -7.19 -10.11 4.14
N SER A 11 -6.16 -9.50 4.73
CA SER A 11 -6.37 -8.17 5.32
C SER A 11 -6.65 -7.17 4.21
N GLU A 12 -7.72 -6.40 4.38
CA GLU A 12 -8.28 -5.49 3.39
C GLU A 12 -7.96 -4.04 3.77
N TRP A 13 -7.87 -3.16 2.79
CA TRP A 13 -7.73 -1.73 3.06
C TRP A 13 -9.03 -1.20 3.66
N VAL A 14 -8.94 -0.34 4.68
CA VAL A 14 -10.11 0.33 5.28
C VAL A 14 -10.58 1.49 4.41
N ALA A 15 -9.64 2.14 3.72
CA ALA A 15 -9.85 3.19 2.75
C ALA A 15 -8.72 3.13 1.69
N PRO A 16 -8.87 3.79 0.54
CA PRO A 16 -7.81 3.83 -0.47
C PRO A 16 -6.49 4.33 0.16
N PRO A 17 -5.38 3.56 0.06
CA PRO A 17 -4.11 3.99 0.63
C PRO A 17 -3.55 5.17 -0.15
N VAL A 18 -2.70 5.95 0.51
CA VAL A 18 -1.93 7.00 -0.14
C VAL A 18 -0.86 6.35 -1.00
N LEU A 19 -0.75 6.77 -2.26
CA LEU A 19 0.20 6.22 -3.22
C LEU A 19 1.32 7.21 -3.51
N PHE A 20 2.56 6.70 -3.57
CA PHE A 20 3.73 7.45 -4.02
C PHE A 20 4.40 6.73 -5.19
N GLY A 21 4.44 7.39 -6.35
CA GLY A 21 5.07 6.86 -7.55
C GLY A 21 6.59 6.89 -7.44
N ILE A 22 7.24 5.73 -7.64
CA ILE A 22 8.70 5.57 -7.51
C ILE A 22 9.37 5.62 -8.89
N GLY A 23 8.73 5.03 -9.91
CA GLY A 23 9.28 4.96 -11.26
C GLY A 23 8.61 3.89 -12.11
N GLY A 24 8.38 4.18 -13.40
CA GLY A 24 7.59 3.30 -14.26
C GLY A 24 6.23 3.04 -13.61
N LYS A 25 5.82 1.76 -13.53
CA LYS A 25 4.58 1.35 -12.84
C LYS A 25 4.74 1.08 -11.33
N TRP A 26 5.88 1.39 -10.72
CA TRP A 26 6.12 1.08 -9.31
C TRP A 26 5.65 2.19 -8.37
N ALA A 27 5.04 1.79 -7.27
CA ALA A 27 4.59 2.69 -6.23
C ALA A 27 4.74 2.10 -4.82
N LEU A 28 4.80 2.99 -3.84
CA LEU A 28 4.54 2.71 -2.43
C LEU A 28 3.08 3.00 -2.13
N ALA A 29 2.47 2.18 -1.28
CA ALA A 29 1.14 2.37 -0.73
C ALA A 29 1.22 2.36 0.80
N VAL A 30 0.67 3.39 1.43
CA VAL A 30 0.59 3.53 2.89
C VAL A 30 -0.84 3.82 3.28
N GLY A 31 -1.41 3.00 4.16
CA GLY A 31 -2.81 3.11 4.55
C GLY A 31 -3.17 2.18 5.70
N ARG A 32 -4.40 2.27 6.20
CA ARG A 32 -4.92 1.35 7.20
C ARG A 32 -5.52 0.12 6.53
N ILE A 33 -5.30 -1.01 7.16
CA ILE A 33 -5.95 -2.27 6.82
C ILE A 33 -6.70 -2.81 8.04
N ARG A 34 -7.72 -3.61 7.78
CA ARG A 34 -8.37 -4.44 8.78
C ARG A 34 -8.09 -5.90 8.46
N ASP A 35 -7.61 -6.65 9.44
CA ASP A 35 -7.46 -8.10 9.29
C ASP A 35 -8.74 -8.86 9.61
N ALA A 36 -8.70 -10.18 9.40
CA ALA A 36 -9.84 -11.07 9.63
C ALA A 36 -10.35 -11.06 11.09
N ALA A 37 -9.49 -10.69 12.04
CA ALA A 37 -9.87 -10.58 13.45
C ALA A 37 -10.47 -9.20 13.78
N GLY A 38 -10.67 -8.34 12.78
CA GLY A 38 -11.17 -6.98 12.96
C GLY A 38 -10.12 -5.99 13.45
N THR A 39 -8.86 -6.39 13.58
CA THR A 39 -7.80 -5.50 14.07
C THR A 39 -7.34 -4.56 12.97
N GLU A 40 -7.34 -3.26 13.27
CA GLU A 40 -6.81 -2.24 12.37
C GLU A 40 -5.30 -2.04 12.58
N LYS A 41 -4.56 -1.95 11.48
CA LYS A 41 -3.12 -1.68 11.49
C LYS A 41 -2.70 -0.87 10.27
N VAL A 42 -1.58 -0.16 10.40
CA VAL A 42 -0.96 0.51 9.26
C VAL A 42 -0.25 -0.53 8.40
N ARG A 43 -0.52 -0.54 7.10
CA ARG A 43 0.20 -1.34 6.11
C ARG A 43 1.02 -0.41 5.23
N ILE A 44 2.30 -0.76 5.09
CA ILE A 44 3.23 -0.19 4.11
C ILE A 44 3.52 -1.28 3.09
N ALA A 45 3.35 -0.95 1.82
CA ALA A 45 3.47 -1.92 0.74
C ALA A 45 4.14 -1.30 -0.49
N LYS A 46 5.00 -2.06 -1.16
CA LYS A 46 5.64 -1.68 -2.42
C LYS A 46 5.28 -2.68 -3.50
N GLY A 47 4.95 -2.19 -4.67
CA GLY A 47 4.49 -3.04 -5.75
C GLY A 47 4.26 -2.30 -7.05
N GLN A 48 3.86 -3.05 -8.07
CA GLN A 48 3.41 -2.48 -9.33
C GLN A 48 1.95 -2.06 -9.23
N ILE A 49 1.63 -0.86 -9.71
CA ILE A 49 0.25 -0.37 -9.82
C ILE A 49 -0.57 -1.31 -10.70
N LYS A 50 -1.74 -1.73 -10.20
CA LYS A 50 -2.77 -2.44 -10.96
C LYS A 50 -3.57 -1.45 -11.81
N GLY A 51 -2.90 -0.89 -12.83
CA GLY A 51 -3.44 0.18 -13.66
C GLY A 51 -2.32 0.87 -14.43
N TYR A 52 -2.27 2.20 -14.35
CA TYR A 52 -1.23 2.99 -15.01
C TYR A 52 -0.69 4.12 -14.13
N THR A 53 0.40 4.71 -14.60
CA THR A 53 1.09 5.83 -13.98
C THR A 53 1.29 6.91 -15.03
N ARG A 54 1.18 8.17 -14.64
CA ARG A 54 1.39 9.31 -15.55
C ARG A 54 2.23 10.37 -14.85
N ARG A 55 3.15 10.98 -15.60
CA ARG A 55 3.86 12.17 -15.09
C ARG A 55 2.98 13.40 -15.30
N GLU A 56 2.71 14.12 -14.22
CA GLU A 56 2.00 15.40 -14.21
C GLU A 56 2.85 16.39 -13.41
N ASN A 57 3.21 17.53 -14.02
CA ASN A 57 4.04 18.56 -13.39
C ASN A 57 5.34 18.02 -12.77
N GLY A 58 5.99 17.06 -13.44
CA GLY A 58 7.21 16.40 -12.96
C GLY A 58 7.00 15.32 -11.89
N VAL A 59 5.79 15.17 -11.36
CA VAL A 59 5.44 14.16 -10.35
C VAL A 59 4.82 12.94 -11.00
N LEU A 60 5.29 11.74 -10.64
CA LEU A 60 4.70 10.50 -11.11
C LEU A 60 3.44 10.17 -10.29
N LYS A 61 2.27 10.39 -10.89
CA LYS A 61 0.98 10.04 -10.29
C LYS A 61 0.56 8.61 -10.64
N CYS A 62 -0.22 8.01 -9.74
CA CYS A 62 -0.69 6.65 -9.82
C CYS A 62 -2.21 6.62 -10.04
N TYR A 63 -2.66 5.81 -11.01
CA TYR A 63 -4.07 5.63 -11.36
C TYR A 63 -4.36 4.12 -11.31
N PRO A 64 -4.67 3.58 -10.13
CA PRO A 64 -5.09 2.19 -10.01
C PRO A 64 -6.47 2.01 -10.66
N ASN A 65 -6.71 0.83 -11.24
CA ASN A 65 -8.02 0.46 -11.77
C ASN A 65 -9.05 0.30 -10.63
N ASP A 66 -8.59 -0.21 -9.48
CA ASP A 66 -9.35 -0.32 -8.24
C ASP A 66 -8.58 0.40 -7.11
N PRO A 67 -9.12 1.51 -6.55
CA PRO A 67 -8.51 2.21 -5.43
C PRO A 67 -8.33 1.36 -4.15
N MET A 68 -9.17 0.34 -3.95
CA MET A 68 -9.11 -0.56 -2.80
C MET A 68 -8.18 -1.76 -3.03
N ASP A 69 -7.69 -1.95 -4.25
CA ASP A 69 -6.65 -2.93 -4.58
C ASP A 69 -5.62 -2.33 -5.56
N PRO A 70 -4.83 -1.34 -5.11
CA PRO A 70 -4.09 -0.49 -6.05
C PRO A 70 -2.78 -1.09 -6.54
N ILE A 71 -2.19 -2.05 -5.81
CA ILE A 71 -0.86 -2.60 -6.11
C ILE A 71 -0.79 -4.13 -6.02
N ARG A 72 0.04 -4.72 -6.88
CA ARG A 72 0.52 -6.09 -6.73
C ARG A 72 1.67 -6.09 -5.72
N GLN A 73 1.35 -6.42 -4.46
CA GLN A 73 2.33 -6.48 -3.38
C GLN A 73 3.47 -7.45 -3.69
N GLN A 74 4.70 -7.06 -3.37
CA GLN A 74 5.84 -7.97 -3.30
C GLN A 74 6.08 -8.44 -1.86
N ASN A 75 6.76 -9.58 -1.71
CA ASN A 75 7.10 -10.16 -0.41
C ASN A 75 8.11 -9.34 0.39
N LYS A 76 8.85 -8.40 -0.25
CA LYS A 76 9.90 -7.60 0.40
C LYS A 76 9.71 -6.11 0.13
N LEU A 77 9.83 -5.29 1.18
CA LEU A 77 9.85 -3.84 1.10
C LEU A 77 11.30 -3.35 0.95
N ASN A 78 11.77 -3.18 -0.29
CA ASN A 78 13.10 -2.64 -0.55
C ASN A 78 13.02 -1.13 -0.78
N LEU A 79 13.52 -0.32 0.15
CA LEU A 79 13.58 1.14 0.00
C LEU A 79 14.84 1.56 -0.77
N LYS A 80 14.68 2.41 -1.79
CA LYS A 80 15.78 2.81 -2.69
C LYS A 80 16.19 4.28 -2.60
N SER A 81 15.42 5.11 -1.91
CA SER A 81 15.71 6.54 -1.77
C SER A 81 15.20 7.07 -0.43
N LEU A 82 15.76 8.20 0.01
CA LEU A 82 15.30 8.92 1.19
C LEU A 82 13.84 9.38 1.05
N GLN A 83 13.43 9.81 -0.15
CA GLN A 83 12.06 10.24 -0.44
C GLN A 83 11.03 9.13 -0.17
N GLU A 84 11.37 7.87 -0.47
CA GLU A 84 10.51 6.73 -0.15
C GLU A 84 10.31 6.60 1.37
N LEU A 85 11.38 6.74 2.15
CA LEU A 85 11.34 6.67 3.61
C LEU A 85 10.58 7.85 4.22
N GLU A 86 10.85 9.07 3.76
CA GLU A 86 10.17 10.30 4.19
C GLU A 86 8.66 10.22 3.93
N PHE A 87 8.27 9.73 2.76
CA PHE A 87 6.86 9.50 2.42
C PHE A 87 6.22 8.51 3.39
N ILE A 88 6.86 7.36 3.62
CA ILE A 88 6.35 6.35 4.55
C ILE A 88 6.18 6.94 5.95
N TYR A 89 7.20 7.62 6.47
CA TYR A 89 7.18 8.21 7.79
C TYR A 89 6.05 9.24 7.93
N LYS A 90 5.97 10.19 6.98
CA LYS A 90 4.94 11.24 6.98
C LYS A 90 3.52 10.66 6.96
N GLU A 91 3.23 9.70 6.09
CA GLU A 91 1.89 9.14 5.97
C GLU A 91 1.56 8.18 7.12
N ALA A 92 2.52 7.38 7.61
CA ALA A 92 2.31 6.54 8.78
C ALA A 92 2.03 7.36 10.04
N LYS A 93 2.77 8.46 10.25
CA LYS A 93 2.60 9.35 11.39
C LYS A 93 1.18 9.94 11.47
N LYS A 94 0.66 10.44 10.35
CA LYS A 94 -0.74 10.89 10.23
C LYS A 94 -1.75 9.82 10.60
N LEU A 95 -1.51 8.58 10.17
CA LEU A 95 -2.41 7.46 10.44
C LEU A 95 -2.36 6.98 11.90
N LEU A 96 -1.28 7.24 12.61
CA LEU A 96 -1.12 6.90 14.04
C LEU A 96 -1.59 8.04 14.96
N GLY A 97 -1.86 9.23 14.43
CA GLY A 97 -2.33 10.38 15.22
C GLY A 97 -1.21 11.13 15.95
N GLU A 98 0.02 11.02 15.46
CA GLU A 98 1.20 11.70 15.98
C GLU A 98 1.55 13.00 15.22
#